data_AF-A0A1W5LIK1-F1
#
_entry.id   AF-A0A1W5LIK1-F1
#
_cell.length_a   1.000
_cell.length_b   1.000
_cell.length_c   1.000
_cell.angle_alpha   90.00
_cell.angle_beta   90.00
_cell.angle_gamma   90.00
#
_symmetry.space_group_name_H-M   'P 1'
#
loop_
_entity.id
_entity.type
_entity.pdbx_description
1 polymer ?
#
loop_
_entity_poly.entity_id
_entity_poly.type
_entity_poly.pdbx_seq_one_letter_code
_entity_poly.pdbx_strand_id
1 'polypeptide(L)'
;DSTHGVFNGEVSTKDGKLIVNGRSIAVYAERDPANIPWGKDGAHYVVESTGVFTTTEKAGAHLKGGAKKVVISAPSADAPMLVCGVNLESYDPKVNVVSNASC
;
A
#
# COMPACT_ATOMS: atom_id res chain seq x y z
N ASP A 1 -14.53 -14.00 2.39
CA ASP A 1 -13.50 -14.55 1.49
C ASP A 1 -13.83 -16.02 1.23
N SER A 2 -13.73 -16.51 -0.02
CA SER A 2 -14.08 -17.90 -0.34
C SER A 2 -13.06 -18.92 0.16
N THR A 3 -11.81 -18.50 0.36
CA THR A 3 -10.69 -19.35 0.80
C THR A 3 -10.45 -19.22 2.30
N HIS A 4 -10.47 -17.99 2.82
CA HIS A 4 -10.15 -17.67 4.22
C HIS A 4 -11.37 -17.55 5.13
N GLY A 5 -12.59 -17.66 4.58
CA GLY A 5 -13.84 -17.60 5.32
C GLY A 5 -14.34 -16.19 5.63
N VAL A 6 -15.23 -16.09 6.61
CA VAL A 6 -15.84 -14.83 7.05
C VAL A 6 -14.85 -14.11 7.98
N PHE A 7 -14.69 -12.81 7.80
CA PHE A 7 -13.89 -11.98 8.69
C PHE A 7 -14.47 -12.00 10.10
N ASN A 8 -13.68 -12.39 11.10
CA ASN A 8 -14.11 -12.42 12.50
C ASN A 8 -14.01 -11.03 13.13
N GLY A 9 -14.97 -10.17 12.81
CA GLY A 9 -15.05 -8.80 13.33
C GLY A 9 -16.26 -8.06 12.79
N GLU A 10 -16.42 -6.81 13.19
CA GLU A 10 -17.52 -5.97 12.73
C GLU A 10 -17.08 -5.17 11.50
N VAL A 11 -17.91 -5.20 10.46
CA VAL A 11 -17.73 -4.41 9.25
C VAL A 11 -19.03 -3.69 8.95
N SER A 12 -18.95 -2.37 8.83
CA SER A 12 -20.09 -1.52 8.46
C SER A 12 -19.63 -0.33 7.62
N THR A 13 -20.57 0.49 7.16
CA THR A 13 -20.27 1.74 6.46
C THR A 13 -20.95 2.89 7.16
N LYS A 14 -20.27 4.04 7.22
CA LYS A 14 -20.81 5.26 7.84
C LYS A 14 -20.16 6.47 7.20
N ASP A 15 -20.97 7.46 6.82
CA ASP A 15 -20.51 8.75 6.28
C ASP A 15 -19.53 8.60 5.08
N GLY A 16 -19.81 7.64 4.18
CA GLY A 16 -18.97 7.37 3.00
C GLY A 16 -17.65 6.66 3.31
N LYS A 17 -17.44 6.19 4.54
CA LYS A 17 -16.25 5.47 4.98
C LYS A 17 -16.56 4.02 5.33
N LEU A 18 -15.55 3.17 5.20
CA LEU A 18 -15.57 1.81 5.70
C LEU A 18 -15.27 1.84 7.20
N ILE A 19 -16.05 1.13 8.02
CA ILE A 19 -15.80 0.97 9.44
C ILE A 19 -15.43 -0.48 9.70
N VAL A 20 -14.24 -0.72 10.23
CA VAL A 20 -13.78 -2.07 10.62
C VAL A 20 -13.40 -2.05 12.09
N ASN A 21 -14.09 -2.85 12.91
CA ASN A 21 -13.89 -2.89 14.36
C ASN A 21 -13.89 -1.49 15.00
N GLY A 22 -14.87 -0.66 14.62
CA GLY A 22 -15.02 0.73 15.07
C GLY A 22 -14.03 1.74 14.47
N ARG A 23 -13.06 1.31 13.65
CA ARG A 23 -12.08 2.20 13.00
C ARG A 23 -12.59 2.66 11.65
N SER A 24 -12.57 3.97 11.44
CA SER A 24 -12.99 4.57 10.17
C SER A 24 -11.83 4.58 9.17
N ILE A 25 -12.12 4.14 7.94
CA ILE A 25 -11.17 3.97 6.84
C ILE A 25 -11.72 4.75 5.63
N ALA A 26 -10.90 5.66 5.10
CA ALA A 26 -11.22 6.38 3.87
C ALA A 26 -11.14 5.43 2.66
N VAL A 27 -12.08 5.56 1.73
CA VAL A 27 -12.17 4.75 0.52
C VAL A 27 -12.16 5.66 -0.69
N TYR A 28 -11.33 5.33 -1.67
CA TYR A 28 -11.18 6.09 -2.92
C TYR A 28 -11.32 5.17 -4.12
N ALA A 29 -11.76 5.74 -5.24
CA ALA A 29 -11.92 5.05 -6.52
C ALA A 29 -11.18 5.81 -7.62
N GLU A 30 -9.88 5.97 -7.45
CA GLU A 30 -9.01 6.69 -8.40
C GLU A 30 -8.20 5.71 -9.25
N ARG A 31 -8.10 5.99 -10.55
CA ARG A 31 -7.26 5.21 -11.47
C ARG A 31 -5.80 5.65 -11.45
N ASP A 32 -5.55 6.95 -11.24
CA ASP A 32 -4.20 7.49 -11.06
C ASP A 32 -3.87 7.53 -9.57
N PRO A 33 -2.84 6.80 -9.10
CA PRO A 33 -2.41 6.82 -7.71
C PRO A 33 -2.08 8.21 -7.15
N ALA A 34 -1.69 9.15 -8.01
CA ALA A 34 -1.35 10.52 -7.62
C ALA A 34 -2.55 11.34 -7.17
N ASN A 35 -3.78 10.95 -7.58
CA ASN A 35 -5.00 11.65 -7.20
C ASN A 35 -5.50 11.25 -5.81
N ILE A 36 -4.98 10.17 -5.23
CA ILE A 36 -5.42 9.70 -3.92
C ILE A 36 -4.77 10.57 -2.83
N PRO A 37 -5.54 11.23 -1.96
CA PRO A 37 -5.03 12.23 -1.02
C PRO A 37 -4.45 11.58 0.26
N TRP A 38 -3.47 10.69 0.12
CA TRP A 38 -2.83 9.96 1.22
C TRP A 38 -2.41 10.85 2.40
N GLY A 39 -1.80 12.01 2.10
CA GLY A 39 -1.35 12.95 3.12
C GLY A 39 -2.49 13.52 3.96
N LYS A 40 -3.67 13.73 3.36
CA LYS A 40 -4.88 14.23 4.06
C LYS A 40 -5.38 13.23 5.09
N ASP A 41 -5.29 11.93 4.78
CA ASP A 41 -5.75 10.85 5.66
C ASP A 41 -4.66 10.32 6.59
N GLY A 42 -3.44 10.87 6.54
CA GLY A 42 -2.31 10.45 7.38
C GLY A 42 -1.68 9.12 6.96
N ALA A 43 -1.92 8.65 5.73
CA ALA A 43 -1.33 7.43 5.19
C ALA A 43 0.12 7.67 4.76
N HIS A 44 1.07 7.40 5.66
CA HIS A 44 2.50 7.56 5.38
C HIS A 44 3.11 6.40 4.56
N TYR A 45 2.58 5.19 4.72
CA TYR A 45 3.06 4.00 4.04
C TYR A 45 1.94 3.45 3.17
N VAL A 46 2.23 3.19 1.90
CA VAL A 46 1.28 2.61 0.95
C VAL A 46 1.75 1.22 0.54
N VAL A 47 0.84 0.26 0.53
CA VAL A 47 1.05 -1.04 -0.09
C VAL A 47 0.48 -0.99 -1.49
N GLU A 48 1.33 -1.07 -2.50
CA GLU A 48 0.95 -1.11 -3.91
C GLU A 48 0.68 -2.57 -4.31
N SER A 49 -0.60 -2.93 -4.29
CA SER A 49 -1.10 -4.30 -4.52
C SER A 49 -2.06 -4.41 -5.70
N THR A 50 -1.99 -3.49 -6.66
CA THR A 50 -2.78 -3.55 -7.91
C THR A 50 -2.15 -4.47 -8.94
N GLY A 51 -0.84 -4.69 -8.86
CA GLY A 51 -0.05 -5.42 -9.86
C GLY A 51 0.29 -4.60 -11.12
N VAL A 52 -0.14 -3.34 -11.22
CA VAL A 52 0.07 -2.48 -12.40
C VAL A 52 1.26 -1.53 -12.22
N PHE A 53 1.47 -1.02 -11.00
CA PHE A 53 2.49 -0.03 -10.69
C PHE A 53 3.73 -0.66 -10.04
N THR A 54 4.40 -1.57 -10.77
CA THR A 54 5.48 -2.41 -10.23
C THR A 54 6.90 -1.87 -10.45
N THR A 55 7.06 -0.63 -10.91
CA THR A 55 8.36 0.05 -11.01
C THR A 55 8.44 1.21 -10.03
N THR A 56 9.65 1.63 -9.70
CA THR A 56 9.92 2.74 -8.78
C THR A 56 9.22 4.03 -9.21
N GLU A 57 9.25 4.33 -10.52
CA GLU A 57 8.55 5.49 -11.08
C GLU A 57 7.03 5.38 -10.92
N LYS A 58 6.44 4.24 -11.32
CA LYS A 58 5.00 4.02 -11.31
C LYS A 58 4.44 4.02 -9.89
N ALA A 59 5.05 3.25 -8.99
CA ALA A 59 4.69 3.24 -7.57
C ALA A 59 4.98 4.59 -6.89
N GLY A 60 6.00 5.30 -7.36
CA GLY A 60 6.33 6.66 -6.91
C GLY A 60 5.19 7.67 -7.10
N ALA A 61 4.20 7.40 -7.96
CA ALA A 61 3.01 8.22 -8.10
C ALA A 61 2.26 8.43 -6.78
N HIS A 62 2.25 7.44 -5.87
CA HIS A 62 1.64 7.59 -4.54
C HIS A 62 2.29 8.69 -3.68
N LEU A 63 3.58 8.97 -3.89
CA LEU A 63 4.28 10.02 -3.14
C LEU A 63 3.70 11.41 -3.45
N LYS A 64 3.18 11.61 -4.67
CA LYS A 64 2.50 12.85 -5.06
C LYS A 64 1.21 13.08 -4.27
N GLY A 65 0.53 12.00 -3.89
CA GLY A 65 -0.65 12.04 -3.03
C GLY A 65 -0.35 12.30 -1.54
N GLY A 66 0.94 12.41 -1.18
CA GLY A 66 1.38 12.69 0.19
C GLY A 66 1.82 11.47 1.01
N ALA A 67 1.90 10.29 0.39
CA ALA A 67 2.56 9.14 1.00
C ALA A 67 4.07 9.41 1.14
N LYS A 68 4.70 8.78 2.13
CA LYS A 68 6.16 8.91 2.39
C LYS A 68 6.94 7.72 1.85
N LYS A 69 6.35 6.52 1.90
CA LYS A 69 6.95 5.26 1.49
C LYS A 69 5.93 4.39 0.76
N VAL A 70 6.42 3.59 -0.18
CA VAL A 70 5.62 2.64 -0.96
C VAL A 70 6.28 1.27 -0.91
N VAL A 71 5.48 0.22 -0.67
CA VAL A 71 5.90 -1.18 -0.71
C VAL A 71 5.10 -1.87 -1.82
N ILE A 72 5.79 -2.30 -2.88
CA ILE A 72 5.18 -3.06 -3.98
C ILE A 72 5.02 -4.52 -3.52
N SER A 73 3.82 -5.08 -3.62
CA SER A 73 3.53 -6.45 -3.20
C SER A 73 3.80 -7.50 -4.31
N ALA A 74 4.70 -7.19 -5.23
CA ALA A 74 5.08 -8.01 -6.38
C ALA A 74 6.54 -7.72 -6.76
N PRO A 75 7.20 -8.61 -7.53
CA PRO A 75 8.54 -8.36 -8.05
C PRO A 75 8.59 -7.04 -8.83
N SER A 76 9.63 -6.25 -8.56
CA SER A 76 9.90 -5.02 -9.28
C SER A 76 11.10 -5.19 -10.20
N ALA A 77 11.07 -4.48 -11.34
CA ALA A 77 12.19 -4.45 -12.26
C ALA A 77 13.36 -3.60 -11.75
N ASP A 78 13.10 -2.64 -10.85
CA ASP A 78 14.06 -1.60 -10.46
C ASP A 78 14.06 -1.24 -8.96
N ALA A 79 13.01 -1.57 -8.20
CA ALA A 79 12.96 -1.31 -6.77
C ALA A 79 13.77 -2.36 -5.99
N PRO A 80 14.49 -1.97 -4.91
CA PRO A 80 15.15 -2.94 -4.04
C PRO A 80 14.15 -3.96 -3.48
N MET A 81 14.48 -5.24 -3.66
CA MET A 81 13.67 -6.34 -3.17
C MET A 81 14.14 -6.78 -1.78
N LEU A 82 13.21 -6.77 -0.84
CA LEU A 82 13.45 -7.16 0.55
C LEU A 82 12.55 -8.33 0.91
N VAL A 83 13.16 -9.34 1.52
CA VAL A 83 12.48 -10.51 2.05
C VAL A 83 12.71 -10.54 3.55
N CYS A 84 11.61 -10.48 4.29
CA CYS A 84 11.64 -10.52 5.75
C CYS A 84 12.34 -11.80 6.23
N GLY A 85 13.35 -11.65 7.08
CA GLY A 85 14.13 -12.78 7.60
C GLY A 85 15.27 -13.27 6.69
N VAL A 86 15.47 -12.64 5.52
CA VAL A 86 16.59 -13.00 4.61
C VAL A 86 17.57 -11.84 4.45
N ASN A 87 17.07 -10.66 4.08
CA ASN A 87 17.92 -9.50 3.78
C ASN A 87 17.30 -8.16 4.25
N LEU A 88 16.40 -8.19 5.22
CA LEU A 88 15.66 -6.99 5.68
C LEU A 88 16.59 -5.91 6.27
N GLU A 89 17.72 -6.32 6.84
CA GLU A 89 18.78 -5.46 7.36
C GLU A 89 19.47 -4.61 6.27
N SER A 90 19.31 -4.97 5.00
CA SER A 90 19.79 -4.19 3.86
C SER A 90 18.88 -3.01 3.48
N TYR A 91 17.76 -2.82 4.19
CA TYR A 91 16.86 -1.70 3.95
C TYR A 91 17.56 -0.35 4.16
N ASP A 92 17.62 0.46 3.09
CA ASP A 92 18.04 1.85 3.16
C ASP A 92 16.82 2.77 3.39
N PRO A 93 16.72 3.45 4.56
CA PRO A 93 15.63 4.38 4.84
C PRO A 93 15.54 5.58 3.88
N LYS A 94 16.57 5.85 3.07
CA LYS A 94 16.53 6.88 2.03
C LYS A 94 15.70 6.46 0.82
N VAL A 95 15.52 5.15 0.60
CA VAL A 95 14.72 4.61 -0.49
C VAL A 95 13.23 4.76 -0.14
N ASN A 96 12.48 5.37 -1.05
CA ASN A 96 11.05 5.63 -0.84
C ASN A 96 10.15 4.52 -1.39
N VAL A 97 10.66 3.69 -2.31
CA VAL A 97 9.91 2.60 -2.93
C VAL A 97 10.72 1.32 -2.83
N VAL A 98 10.14 0.28 -2.25
CA VAL A 98 10.73 -1.07 -2.15
C VAL A 98 9.75 -2.11 -2.65
N SER A 99 10.23 -3.32 -2.95
CA SER A 99 9.41 -4.46 -3.31
C SER A 99 9.51 -5.56 -2.25
N ASN A 100 8.38 -6.15 -1.88
CA ASN A 100 8.31 -7.33 -1.02
C ASN A 100 8.39 -8.64 -1.83
N ALA A 101 9.13 -8.61 -2.95
CA ALA A 101 9.33 -9.74 -3.85
C ALA A 101 8.00 -10.40 -4.30
N SER A 102 8.01 -11.72 -4.49
CA SER A 102 6.82 -12.54 -4.68
C SER A 102 6.49 -13.32 -3.42
N CYS A 103 5.33 -14.00 -3.43
CA CYS A 103 5.00 -15.04 -2.46
C CYS A 103 6.04 -16.16 -2.40
#